data_AF-A0A4S7K569-F1
#
_entry.id   AF-A0A4S7K569-F1
#
_cell.length_a   1.000
_cell.length_b   1.000
_cell.length_c   1.000
_cell.angle_alpha   90.00
_cell.angle_beta   90.00
_cell.angle_gamma   90.00
#
_symmetry.space_group_name_H-M   'P 1'
#
loop_
_entity.id
_entity.type
_entity.pdbx_description
1 polymer ?
#
loop_
_entity_poly.entity_id
_entity_poly.type
_entity_poly.pdbx_seq_one_letter_code
_entity_poly.pdbx_strand_id
1 'polypeptide(L)'
;MEIFKICKSFLKHFKQKKLDSAVVIYGAIAIYLIPYKFPLKSYLVAFLFISILIFACTQESRLKEYIGFFVRTCNDHLLTQFAGILSLTAWSIFLLLLLSANVFVNTITYWLAILFSLLILISSILTILDIARNNTAKTLKIIGLAVTVFSGVFTFTSSYSASIFWQISNLELSSSPWLEYCWKATAFLMFFLWLSQPICYGLFITYGDKAKGYRIFTLTGAFIMSVFLFLLVPKLFGDAAYYVLNRTINYEWRDEAKCGELKVKNKNEKYFGFNTDKYTVFYSDKNDKWGFYELTCQKGSNRNDSYAVEYLPEYNIPAWLK
;
A
#
# COMPACT_ATOMS: atom_id res chain seq x y z
N MET A 1 -0.95 46.85 -0.63
CA MET A 1 0.19 47.23 0.26
C MET A 1 0.62 46.09 1.19
N GLU A 2 -0.29 45.23 1.65
CA GLU A 2 0.04 44.05 2.50
C GLU A 2 0.82 42.94 1.77
N ILE A 3 0.48 42.62 0.51
CA ILE A 3 1.19 41.61 -0.29
C ILE A 3 2.68 41.95 -0.44
N PHE A 4 3.01 43.24 -0.60
CA PHE A 4 4.39 43.70 -0.74
C PHE A 4 5.17 43.62 0.59
N LYS A 5 4.49 43.86 1.73
CA LYS A 5 5.05 43.69 3.07
C LYS A 5 5.27 42.20 3.41
N ILE A 6 4.32 41.35 3.05
CA ILE A 6 4.43 39.88 3.16
C ILE A 6 5.58 39.39 2.29
N CYS A 7 5.64 39.78 1.01
CA CYS A 7 6.70 39.38 0.10
C CYS A 7 8.09 39.88 0.56
N LYS A 8 8.20 41.11 1.07
CA LYS A 8 9.46 41.66 1.62
C LYS A 8 9.87 40.98 2.93
N SER A 9 8.92 40.61 3.78
CA SER A 9 9.15 39.80 4.98
C SER A 9 9.61 38.38 4.62
N PHE A 10 8.96 37.77 3.63
CA PHE A 10 9.29 36.46 3.08
C PHE A 10 10.71 36.45 2.49
N LEU A 11 11.06 37.47 1.68
CA LEU A 11 12.40 37.68 1.12
C LEU A 11 13.48 37.90 2.19
N LYS A 12 13.14 38.58 3.28
CA LYS A 12 14.05 38.79 4.42
C LYS A 12 14.28 37.48 5.20
N HIS A 13 13.23 36.67 5.37
CA HIS A 13 13.31 35.32 5.94
C HIS A 13 14.16 34.40 5.05
N PHE A 14 13.97 34.50 3.73
CA PHE A 14 14.76 33.79 2.70
C PHE A 14 16.26 34.07 2.78
N LYS A 15 16.63 35.34 3.04
CA LYS A 15 18.03 35.76 3.18
C LYS A 15 18.71 35.25 4.45
N GLN A 16 17.97 35.12 5.55
CA GLN A 16 18.51 34.64 6.84
C GLN A 16 18.48 33.10 6.96
N LYS A 17 17.53 32.43 6.32
CA LYS A 17 17.28 30.98 6.42
C LYS A 17 17.39 30.29 5.05
N LYS A 18 18.59 30.35 4.49
CA LYS A 18 18.89 29.86 3.13
C LYS A 18 18.61 28.37 2.99
N LEU A 19 18.96 27.56 4.01
CA LEU A 19 18.70 26.12 4.01
C LEU A 19 17.20 25.80 3.98
N ASP A 20 16.39 26.38 4.88
CA ASP A 20 14.93 26.19 4.92
C ASP A 20 14.29 26.50 3.56
N SER A 21 14.73 27.62 2.98
CA SER A 21 14.25 28.11 1.70
C SER A 21 14.62 27.18 0.55
N ALA A 22 15.85 26.67 0.54
CA ALA A 22 16.32 25.72 -0.46
C ALA A 22 15.54 24.40 -0.39
N VAL A 23 15.26 23.88 0.82
CA VAL A 23 14.47 22.65 1.02
C VAL A 23 13.04 22.82 0.52
N VAL A 24 12.39 23.95 0.83
CA VAL A 24 11.01 24.23 0.38
C VAL A 24 10.94 24.41 -1.14
N ILE A 25 11.86 25.20 -1.72
CA ILE A 25 11.93 25.38 -3.18
C ILE A 25 12.15 24.04 -3.87
N TYR A 26 13.14 23.27 -3.41
CA TYR A 26 13.42 21.96 -3.97
C TYR A 26 12.20 21.05 -3.89
N GLY A 27 11.53 20.96 -2.74
CA GLY A 27 10.33 20.13 -2.58
C GLY A 27 9.22 20.54 -3.55
N ALA A 28 8.90 21.83 -3.62
CA ALA A 28 7.83 22.34 -4.49
C ALA A 28 8.13 22.11 -5.97
N ILE A 29 9.35 22.45 -6.41
CA ILE A 29 9.76 22.29 -7.80
C ILE A 29 9.89 20.82 -8.17
N ALA A 30 10.51 20.00 -7.32
CA ALA A 30 10.70 18.58 -7.58
C ALA A 30 9.35 17.87 -7.71
N ILE A 31 8.37 18.16 -6.83
CA ILE A 31 7.01 17.60 -6.91
C ILE A 31 6.29 18.08 -8.18
N TYR A 32 6.34 19.38 -8.48
CA TYR A 32 5.70 19.96 -9.66
C TYR A 32 6.23 19.37 -10.97
N LEU A 33 7.54 19.03 -11.01
CA LEU A 33 8.20 18.51 -12.21
C LEU A 33 8.09 16.99 -12.39
N ILE A 34 7.59 16.23 -11.41
CA ILE A 34 7.37 14.77 -11.53
C ILE A 34 6.60 14.40 -12.81
N PRO A 35 5.41 14.96 -13.10
CA PRO A 35 4.59 14.52 -14.23
C PRO A 35 5.15 14.91 -15.60
N TYR A 36 6.02 15.92 -15.70
CA TYR A 36 6.50 16.44 -16.97
C TYR A 36 7.67 15.62 -17.51
N LYS A 37 7.71 15.36 -18.82
CA LYS A 37 8.80 14.61 -19.47
C LYS A 37 9.63 15.53 -20.37
N PHE A 38 10.66 16.16 -19.80
CA PHE A 38 11.66 16.92 -20.58
C PHE A 38 13.05 16.80 -19.95
N PRO A 39 14.13 16.76 -20.75
CA PRO A 39 15.47 16.41 -20.27
C PRO A 39 16.08 17.45 -19.32
N LEU A 40 15.73 18.73 -19.44
CA LEU A 40 16.22 19.78 -18.53
C LEU A 40 15.77 19.62 -17.08
N LYS A 41 14.67 18.87 -16.82
CA LYS A 41 14.13 18.74 -15.46
C LYS A 41 15.09 18.02 -14.52
N SER A 42 15.78 16.98 -15.01
CA SER A 42 16.66 16.16 -14.19
C SER A 42 17.87 16.97 -13.71
N TYR A 43 18.48 17.75 -14.62
CA TYR A 43 19.57 18.67 -14.30
C TYR A 43 19.13 19.74 -13.30
N LEU A 44 17.94 20.32 -13.49
CA LEU A 44 17.42 21.35 -12.59
C LEU A 44 17.16 20.80 -11.18
N VAL A 45 16.51 19.64 -11.06
CA VAL A 45 16.23 19.00 -9.76
C VAL A 45 17.54 18.56 -9.08
N ALA A 46 18.50 18.00 -9.83
CA ALA A 46 19.80 17.64 -9.30
C ALA A 46 20.58 18.87 -8.80
N PHE A 47 20.57 19.98 -9.55
CA PHE A 47 21.20 21.24 -9.15
C PHE A 47 20.60 21.80 -7.85
N LEU A 48 19.27 21.79 -7.73
CA LEU A 48 18.59 22.21 -6.50
C LEU A 48 18.94 21.30 -5.32
N PHE A 49 19.05 19.99 -5.54
CA PHE A 49 19.47 19.05 -4.50
C PHE A 49 20.93 19.29 -4.05
N ILE A 50 21.85 19.51 -4.98
CA ILE A 50 23.25 19.86 -4.66
C ILE A 50 23.29 21.18 -3.88
N SER A 51 22.45 22.15 -4.24
CA SER A 51 22.35 23.41 -3.51
C SER A 51 21.92 23.19 -2.05
N ILE A 52 20.99 22.27 -1.78
CA ILE A 52 20.63 21.87 -0.41
C ILE A 52 21.85 21.32 0.33
N LEU A 53 22.63 20.42 -0.29
CA LEU A 53 23.82 19.84 0.34
C LEU A 53 24.87 20.91 0.68
N ILE A 54 25.13 21.85 -0.22
CA ILE A 54 26.05 22.97 0.02
C ILE A 54 25.54 23.84 1.18
N PHE A 55 24.25 24.17 1.20
CA PHE A 55 23.67 24.96 2.30
C PHE A 55 23.66 24.19 3.63
N ALA A 56 23.48 22.87 3.60
CA ALA A 56 23.54 22.02 4.79
C ALA A 56 24.96 22.01 5.39
N CYS A 57 26.00 21.93 4.56
CA CYS A 57 27.39 21.99 5.00
C CYS A 57 27.79 23.38 5.52
N THR A 58 27.27 24.46 4.94
CA THR A 58 27.62 25.84 5.32
C THR A 58 26.83 26.38 6.51
N GLN A 59 25.64 25.84 6.80
CA GLN A 59 24.76 26.28 7.89
C GLN A 59 24.60 25.22 8.99
N GLU A 60 25.72 24.75 9.56
CA GLU A 60 25.73 23.69 10.59
C GLU A 60 24.85 24.01 11.81
N SER A 61 24.77 25.28 12.23
CA SER A 61 23.90 25.71 13.34
C SER A 61 22.42 25.43 13.07
N ARG A 62 21.97 25.62 11.83
CA ARG A 62 20.58 25.37 11.42
C ARG A 62 20.31 23.88 11.26
N LEU A 63 21.29 23.10 10.84
CA LEU A 63 21.21 21.64 10.83
C LEU A 63 21.07 21.08 12.26
N LYS A 64 21.81 21.63 13.23
CA LYS A 64 21.66 21.32 14.66
C LYS A 64 20.27 21.69 15.19
N GLU A 65 19.69 22.80 14.75
CA GLU A 65 18.30 23.16 15.08
C GLU A 65 17.29 22.16 14.51
N TYR A 66 17.47 21.67 13.29
CA TYR A 66 16.61 20.61 12.74
C TYR A 66 16.71 19.32 13.52
N ILE A 67 17.93 18.84 13.81
CA ILE A 67 18.12 17.65 14.65
C ILE A 67 17.50 17.88 16.03
N GLY A 68 17.69 19.06 16.62
CA GLY A 68 17.08 19.46 17.88
C GLY A 68 15.55 19.49 17.84
N PHE A 69 14.95 19.85 16.71
CA PHE A 69 13.50 19.87 16.52
C PHE A 69 12.89 18.45 16.49
N PHE A 70 13.59 17.50 15.88
CA PHE A 70 13.10 16.11 15.81
C PHE A 70 13.40 15.33 17.08
N VAL A 71 14.60 15.50 17.64
CA VAL A 71 15.12 14.68 18.74
C VAL A 71 14.84 15.31 20.10
N ARG A 72 14.91 16.64 20.24
CA ARG A 72 14.99 17.31 21.55
C ARG A 72 13.69 17.98 22.02
N THR A 73 12.71 18.18 21.15
CA THR A 73 11.50 18.97 21.48
C THR A 73 10.38 18.18 22.18
N CYS A 74 10.50 16.86 22.26
CA CYS A 74 9.56 15.95 22.94
C CYS A 74 10.29 15.00 23.92
N ASN A 75 11.42 15.45 24.46
CA ASN A 75 12.55 14.61 24.85
C ASN A 75 12.56 14.19 26.32
N ASP A 76 11.42 13.70 26.82
CA ASP A 76 11.36 13.18 28.18
C ASP A 76 11.79 11.69 28.24
N HIS A 77 11.75 10.96 27.12
CA HIS A 77 11.93 9.50 27.09
C HIS A 77 12.65 8.95 25.83
N LEU A 78 13.32 7.80 25.96
CA LEU A 78 14.00 7.11 24.86
C LEU A 78 13.09 6.81 23.66
N LEU A 79 11.81 6.48 23.91
CA LEU A 79 10.83 6.15 22.87
C LEU A 79 10.57 7.33 21.93
N THR A 80 10.47 8.55 22.47
CA THR A 80 10.23 9.76 21.67
C THR A 80 11.47 10.14 20.88
N GLN A 81 12.65 9.90 21.45
CA GLN A 81 13.92 10.10 20.77
C GLN A 81 14.05 9.19 19.54
N PHE A 82 13.75 7.90 19.68
CA PHE A 82 13.76 6.95 18.55
C PHE A 82 12.71 7.30 17.50
N ALA A 83 11.49 7.65 17.90
CA ALA A 83 10.44 8.06 16.97
C ALA A 83 10.83 9.32 16.16
N GLY A 84 11.49 10.27 16.82
CA GLY A 84 12.02 11.49 16.21
C GLY A 84 13.15 11.23 15.22
N ILE A 85 14.11 10.37 15.58
CA ILE A 85 15.21 9.96 14.67
C ILE A 85 14.63 9.26 13.42
N LEU A 86 13.69 8.33 13.61
CA LEU A 86 13.03 7.62 12.50
C LEU A 86 12.24 8.57 11.59
N SER A 87 11.59 9.58 12.16
CA SER A 87 10.89 10.62 11.37
C SER A 87 11.90 11.45 10.58
N LEU A 88 13.01 11.89 11.20
CA LEU A 88 14.06 12.64 10.53
C LEU A 88 14.70 11.87 9.37
N THR A 89 15.01 10.59 9.58
CA THR A 89 15.57 9.72 8.53
C THR A 89 14.56 9.49 7.42
N ALA A 90 13.28 9.30 7.74
CA ALA A 90 12.22 9.19 6.74
C ALA A 90 12.15 10.44 5.85
N TRP A 91 12.18 11.64 6.42
CA TRP A 91 12.13 12.88 5.63
C TRP A 91 13.40 13.12 4.80
N SER A 92 14.54 12.65 5.29
CA SER A 92 15.79 12.67 4.51
C SER A 92 15.70 11.73 3.30
N ILE A 93 15.13 10.53 3.49
CA ILE A 93 14.86 9.57 2.41
C ILE A 93 13.79 10.11 1.46
N PHE A 94 12.79 10.86 1.94
CA PHE A 94 11.80 11.50 1.09
C PHE A 94 12.43 12.54 0.15
N LEU A 95 13.39 13.35 0.62
CA LEU A 95 14.13 14.27 -0.25
C LEU A 95 14.92 13.54 -1.34
N LEU A 96 15.53 12.40 -1.00
CA LEU A 96 16.21 11.51 -1.95
C LEU A 96 15.23 10.85 -2.93
N LEU A 97 14.03 10.49 -2.46
CA LEU A 97 12.96 9.92 -3.27
C LEU A 97 12.53 10.94 -4.34
N LEU A 98 12.36 12.21 -4.00
CA LEU A 98 12.04 13.28 -4.95
C LEU A 98 13.12 13.45 -6.04
N LEU A 99 14.40 13.29 -5.68
CA LEU A 99 15.51 13.33 -6.63
C LEU A 99 15.42 12.13 -7.57
N SER A 100 15.30 10.93 -6.99
CA SER A 100 15.25 9.67 -7.72
C SER A 100 14.07 9.62 -8.68
N ALA A 101 12.89 10.09 -8.26
CA ALA A 101 11.69 10.14 -9.09
C ALA A 101 11.82 11.07 -10.31
N ASN A 102 12.68 12.09 -10.24
CA ASN A 102 12.89 13.03 -11.35
C ASN A 102 14.07 12.65 -12.26
N VAL A 103 15.10 12.02 -11.70
CA VAL A 103 16.37 11.75 -12.41
C VAL A 103 16.48 10.30 -12.88
N PHE A 104 16.08 9.34 -12.05
CA PHE A 104 16.46 7.94 -12.25
C PHE A 104 15.31 6.99 -12.58
N VAL A 105 14.04 7.35 -12.39
CA VAL A 105 12.81 6.54 -12.65
C VAL A 105 13.07 5.04 -12.81
N ASN A 106 13.65 4.43 -11.77
CA ASN A 106 14.18 3.06 -11.81
C ASN A 106 13.80 2.33 -10.52
N THR A 107 14.20 1.05 -10.43
CA THR A 107 14.10 0.19 -9.24
C THR A 107 14.51 0.90 -7.93
N ILE A 108 15.49 1.80 -7.96
CA ILE A 108 15.94 2.59 -6.80
C ILE A 108 14.80 3.45 -6.22
N THR A 109 13.98 4.08 -7.07
CA THR A 109 12.86 4.93 -6.64
C THR A 109 11.83 4.11 -5.86
N TYR A 110 11.55 2.88 -6.31
CA TYR A 110 10.64 1.96 -5.61
C TYR A 110 11.18 1.56 -4.24
N TRP A 111 12.45 1.18 -4.14
CA TRP A 111 13.07 0.84 -2.85
C TRP A 111 13.09 2.02 -1.88
N LEU A 112 13.38 3.23 -2.35
CA LEU A 112 13.31 4.44 -1.52
C LEU A 112 11.88 4.73 -1.03
N ALA A 113 10.87 4.51 -1.87
CA ALA A 113 9.47 4.68 -1.48
C ALA A 113 9.07 3.67 -0.40
N ILE A 114 9.44 2.39 -0.56
CA ILE A 114 9.20 1.34 0.44
C ILE A 114 9.88 1.70 1.76
N LEU A 115 11.16 2.13 1.72
CA LEU A 115 11.91 2.49 2.91
C LEU A 115 11.29 3.70 3.64
N PHE A 116 10.89 4.73 2.91
CA PHE A 116 10.16 5.88 3.47
C PHE A 116 8.86 5.44 4.16
N SER A 117 8.09 4.58 3.49
CA SER A 117 6.83 4.02 4.01
C SER A 117 7.02 3.31 5.35
N LEU A 118 8.01 2.42 5.41
CA LEU A 118 8.32 1.63 6.61
C LEU A 118 8.75 2.52 7.77
N LEU A 119 9.62 3.51 7.53
CA LEU A 119 10.09 4.40 8.58
C LEU A 119 8.97 5.28 9.15
N ILE A 120 8.11 5.83 8.30
CA ILE A 120 6.92 6.57 8.74
C ILE A 120 5.97 5.68 9.53
N LEU A 121 5.76 4.43 9.10
CA LEU A 121 4.91 3.48 9.80
C LEU A 121 5.44 3.17 11.21
N ILE A 122 6.74 2.85 11.33
CA ILE A 122 7.37 2.58 12.63
C ILE A 122 7.32 3.84 13.51
N SER A 123 7.67 5.01 12.97
CA SER A 123 7.59 6.28 13.70
C SER A 123 6.16 6.57 14.18
N SER A 124 5.14 6.27 13.36
CA SER A 124 3.73 6.44 13.72
C SER A 124 3.31 5.51 14.87
N ILE A 125 3.71 4.24 14.83
CA ILE A 125 3.44 3.27 15.90
C ILE A 125 4.08 3.75 17.21
N LEU A 126 5.34 4.15 17.19
CA LEU A 126 6.03 4.67 18.38
C LEU A 126 5.36 5.94 18.92
N THR A 127 4.88 6.82 18.03
CA THR A 127 4.13 8.02 18.42
C THR A 127 2.83 7.67 19.14
N ILE A 128 2.09 6.65 18.65
CA ILE A 128 0.86 6.17 19.28
C ILE A 128 1.16 5.55 20.65
N LEU A 129 2.22 4.74 20.76
CA LEU A 129 2.64 4.14 22.03
C LEU A 129 3.02 5.18 23.07
N ASP A 130 3.70 6.25 22.65
CA ASP A 130 4.04 7.38 23.53
C ASP A 130 2.78 8.09 24.07
N ILE A 131 1.80 8.33 23.18
CA ILE A 131 0.50 8.92 23.58
C ILE A 131 -0.26 7.99 24.52
N ALA A 132 -0.24 6.68 24.26
CA ALA A 132 -0.89 5.66 25.07
C ALA A 132 -0.37 5.64 26.52
N ARG A 133 0.93 5.84 26.68
CA ARG A 133 1.58 5.87 28.00
C ARG A 133 1.11 7.04 28.86
N ASN A 134 0.93 8.22 28.27
CA ASN A 134 0.58 9.44 29.00
C ASN A 134 -0.92 9.60 29.26
N ASN A 135 -1.78 8.92 28.49
CA ASN A 135 -3.24 9.04 28.64
C ASN A 135 -3.95 7.72 28.34
N THR A 136 -3.83 6.77 29.28
CA THR A 136 -4.32 5.39 29.12
C THR A 136 -5.81 5.33 28.79
N ALA A 137 -6.67 6.07 29.50
CA ALA A 137 -8.13 6.00 29.31
C ALA A 137 -8.60 6.53 27.94
N LYS A 138 -8.07 7.67 27.47
CA LYS A 138 -8.42 8.19 26.14
C LYS A 138 -7.86 7.33 25.02
N THR A 139 -6.66 6.79 25.21
CA THR A 139 -6.00 5.97 24.18
C THR A 139 -6.65 4.60 24.05
N LEU A 140 -7.12 4.00 25.16
CA LEU A 140 -7.84 2.74 25.14
C LEU A 140 -9.20 2.86 24.41
N LYS A 141 -9.86 4.02 24.50
CA LYS A 141 -11.06 4.31 23.67
C LYS A 141 -10.72 4.40 22.18
N ILE A 142 -9.62 5.05 21.82
CA ILE A 142 -9.17 5.17 20.42
C ILE A 142 -8.78 3.80 19.86
N ILE A 143 -8.05 2.99 20.63
CA ILE A 143 -7.70 1.61 20.27
C ILE A 143 -8.97 0.77 20.12
N GLY A 144 -9.92 0.88 21.05
CA GLY A 144 -11.21 0.18 20.96
C GLY A 144 -12.00 0.53 19.70
N LEU A 145 -12.05 1.82 19.34
CA LEU A 145 -12.64 2.29 18.08
C LEU A 145 -11.89 1.73 16.86
N ALA A 146 -10.55 1.75 16.88
CA ALA A 146 -9.74 1.23 15.78
C ALA A 146 -9.97 -0.28 15.57
N VAL A 147 -10.06 -1.05 16.65
CA VAL A 147 -10.36 -2.50 16.59
C VAL A 147 -11.76 -2.76 16.05
N THR A 148 -12.76 -1.95 16.43
CA THR A 148 -14.13 -2.09 15.90
C THR A 148 -14.18 -1.75 14.41
N VAL A 149 -13.52 -0.67 13.97
CA VAL A 149 -13.41 -0.32 12.56
C VAL A 149 -12.67 -1.41 11.78
N PHE A 150 -11.56 -1.91 12.30
CA PHE A 150 -10.78 -2.99 11.68
C PHE A 150 -11.62 -4.25 11.51
N SER A 151 -12.33 -4.66 12.56
CA SER A 151 -13.24 -5.82 12.52
C SER A 151 -14.37 -5.62 11.52
N GLY A 152 -15.02 -4.44 11.51
CA GLY A 152 -16.09 -4.13 10.56
C GLY A 152 -15.61 -4.16 9.11
N VAL A 153 -14.45 -3.56 8.82
CA VAL A 153 -13.83 -3.64 7.49
C VAL A 153 -13.53 -5.09 7.14
N PHE A 154 -12.95 -5.88 8.04
CA PHE A 154 -12.66 -7.30 7.81
C PHE A 154 -13.92 -8.10 7.47
N THR A 155 -14.99 -7.99 8.25
CA THR A 155 -16.25 -8.71 7.99
C THR A 155 -16.86 -8.31 6.66
N PHE A 156 -16.86 -7.02 6.33
CA PHE A 156 -17.34 -6.51 5.06
C PHE A 156 -16.52 -7.05 3.89
N THR A 157 -15.19 -6.91 3.94
CA THR A 157 -14.29 -7.32 2.86
C THR A 157 -14.28 -8.83 2.68
N SER A 158 -14.39 -9.60 3.77
CA SER A 158 -14.45 -11.06 3.77
C SER A 158 -15.72 -11.56 3.07
N SER A 159 -16.87 -10.95 3.39
CA SER A 159 -18.15 -11.27 2.76
C SER A 159 -18.17 -10.90 1.29
N TYR A 160 -17.66 -9.71 0.96
CA TYR A 160 -17.54 -9.22 -0.42
C TYR A 160 -16.61 -10.12 -1.26
N SER A 161 -15.43 -10.46 -0.74
CA SER A 161 -14.47 -11.31 -1.46
C SER A 161 -14.99 -12.72 -1.66
N ALA A 162 -15.70 -13.29 -0.67
CA ALA A 162 -16.33 -14.60 -0.81
C ALA A 162 -17.44 -14.60 -1.87
N SER A 163 -18.27 -13.54 -1.90
CA SER A 163 -19.31 -13.37 -2.92
C SER A 163 -18.72 -13.27 -4.33
N ILE A 164 -17.66 -12.49 -4.52
CA ILE A 164 -16.95 -12.41 -5.81
C ILE A 164 -16.40 -13.78 -6.20
N PHE A 165 -15.73 -14.47 -5.27
CA PHE A 165 -15.15 -15.78 -5.57
C PHE A 165 -16.23 -16.77 -6.02
N TRP A 166 -17.38 -16.78 -5.35
CA TRP A 166 -18.51 -17.62 -5.73
C TRP A 166 -19.03 -17.25 -7.14
N GLN A 167 -19.13 -15.97 -7.47
CA GLN A 167 -19.57 -15.54 -8.80
C GLN A 167 -18.61 -15.93 -9.93
N ILE A 168 -17.30 -15.93 -9.68
CA ILE A 168 -16.29 -16.26 -10.70
C ILE A 168 -16.00 -17.75 -10.82
N SER A 169 -16.18 -18.54 -9.76
CA SER A 169 -15.78 -19.96 -9.72
C SER A 169 -16.95 -20.93 -9.52
N ASN A 170 -18.13 -20.42 -9.15
CA ASN A 170 -19.30 -21.19 -8.71
C ASN A 170 -18.98 -22.20 -7.58
N LEU A 171 -17.90 -21.94 -6.83
CA LEU A 171 -17.44 -22.73 -5.71
C LEU A 171 -17.62 -21.92 -4.41
N GLU A 172 -18.15 -22.56 -3.38
CA GLU A 172 -18.11 -21.98 -2.04
C GLU A 172 -16.67 -21.92 -1.55
N LEU A 173 -16.20 -20.70 -1.27
CA LEU A 173 -14.81 -20.45 -0.86
C LEU A 173 -14.40 -21.26 0.38
N SER A 174 -15.34 -21.53 1.29
CA SER A 174 -15.17 -22.36 2.49
C SER A 174 -14.70 -23.78 2.21
N SER A 175 -14.89 -24.27 0.99
CA SER A 175 -14.46 -25.61 0.58
C SER A 175 -12.94 -25.72 0.45
N SER A 176 -12.24 -24.59 0.30
CA SER A 176 -10.79 -24.52 0.06
C SER A 176 -10.13 -23.68 1.16
N PRO A 177 -9.84 -24.23 2.36
CA PRO A 177 -9.39 -23.46 3.52
C PRO A 177 -8.17 -22.56 3.28
N TRP A 178 -7.17 -23.03 2.53
CA TRP A 178 -5.96 -22.23 2.28
C TRP A 178 -6.24 -21.06 1.35
N LEU A 179 -6.97 -21.34 0.26
CA LEU A 179 -7.48 -20.32 -0.65
C LEU A 179 -8.39 -19.31 0.06
N GLU A 180 -9.30 -19.76 0.93
CA GLU A 180 -10.19 -18.90 1.71
C GLU A 180 -9.41 -17.90 2.55
N TYR A 181 -8.46 -18.39 3.34
CA TYR A 181 -7.64 -17.56 4.21
C TYR A 181 -6.88 -16.50 3.41
N CYS A 182 -6.13 -16.92 2.39
CA CYS A 182 -5.30 -16.01 1.60
C CYS A 182 -6.14 -15.01 0.77
N TRP A 183 -7.26 -15.45 0.20
CA TRP A 183 -8.15 -14.59 -0.58
C TRP A 183 -8.79 -13.51 0.28
N LYS A 184 -9.38 -13.89 1.41
CA LYS A 184 -9.99 -12.94 2.37
C LYS A 184 -8.95 -12.01 2.99
N ALA A 185 -7.77 -12.52 3.36
CA ALA A 185 -6.70 -11.70 3.91
C ALA A 185 -6.19 -10.65 2.91
N THR A 186 -6.06 -11.03 1.64
CA THR A 186 -5.62 -10.11 0.58
C THR A 186 -6.67 -9.04 0.31
N ALA A 187 -7.94 -9.43 0.18
CA ALA A 187 -9.03 -8.48 0.01
C ALA A 187 -9.09 -7.49 1.19
N PHE A 188 -9.01 -7.99 2.41
CA PHE A 188 -8.96 -7.16 3.61
C PHE A 188 -7.78 -6.17 3.60
N LEU A 189 -6.56 -6.66 3.35
CA LEU A 189 -5.35 -5.83 3.32
C LEU A 189 -5.48 -4.71 2.29
N MET A 190 -5.90 -5.04 1.07
CA MET A 190 -6.04 -4.05 -0.01
C MET A 190 -7.09 -2.99 0.32
N PHE A 191 -8.28 -3.40 0.77
CA PHE A 191 -9.31 -2.45 1.20
C PHE A 191 -8.88 -1.61 2.40
N PHE A 192 -8.20 -2.20 3.39
CA PHE A 192 -7.70 -1.48 4.54
C PHE A 192 -6.66 -0.43 4.15
N LEU A 193 -5.71 -0.77 3.27
CA LEU A 193 -4.73 0.17 2.75
C LEU A 193 -5.39 1.30 1.94
N TRP A 194 -6.42 0.98 1.16
CA TRP A 194 -7.19 1.98 0.42
C TRP A 194 -7.99 2.92 1.35
N LEU A 195 -8.64 2.38 2.38
CA LEU A 195 -9.38 3.13 3.40
C LEU A 195 -8.49 3.84 4.43
N SER A 196 -7.17 3.60 4.42
CA SER A 196 -6.24 4.29 5.32
C SER A 196 -6.19 5.80 5.05
N GLN A 197 -6.46 6.24 3.82
CA GLN A 197 -6.40 7.64 3.41
C GLN A 197 -7.39 8.56 4.15
N PRO A 198 -8.71 8.28 4.21
CA PRO A 198 -9.63 9.10 4.98
C PRO A 198 -9.31 9.08 6.49
N ILE A 199 -8.79 7.96 7.01
CA ILE A 199 -8.37 7.84 8.41
C ILE A 199 -7.19 8.78 8.69
N CYS A 200 -6.12 8.69 7.89
CA CYS A 200 -4.95 9.55 8.02
C CYS A 200 -5.30 11.03 7.83
N TYR A 201 -6.23 11.35 6.91
CA TYR A 201 -6.71 12.71 6.70
C TYR A 201 -7.49 13.26 7.91
N GLY A 202 -8.41 12.46 8.47
CA GLY A 202 -9.15 12.85 9.67
C GLY A 202 -8.25 13.06 10.88
N LEU A 203 -7.24 12.18 11.05
CA LEU A 203 -6.21 12.35 12.07
C LEU A 203 -5.39 13.63 11.83
N PHE A 204 -5.03 13.90 10.57
CA PHE A 204 -4.24 15.07 10.21
C PHE A 204 -4.94 16.37 10.58
N ILE A 205 -6.23 16.51 10.26
CA ILE A 205 -7.02 17.69 10.62
C ILE A 205 -7.23 17.80 12.13
N THR A 206 -7.54 16.69 12.80
CA THR A 206 -7.93 16.72 14.23
C THR A 206 -6.74 16.98 15.16
N TYR A 207 -5.56 16.50 14.78
CA TYR A 207 -4.36 16.52 15.61
C TYR A 207 -3.22 17.38 15.05
N GLY A 208 -3.31 17.86 13.81
CA GLY A 208 -2.28 18.70 13.18
C GLY A 208 -1.90 19.92 14.02
N ASP A 209 -2.90 20.66 14.48
CA ASP A 209 -2.71 21.88 15.27
C ASP A 209 -2.17 21.62 16.70
N LYS A 210 -2.33 20.38 17.18
CA LYS A 210 -1.93 19.95 18.52
C LYS A 210 -0.58 19.25 18.52
N ALA A 211 -0.13 18.77 17.37
CA ALA A 211 1.14 18.09 17.23
C ALA A 211 2.28 19.10 17.38
N LYS A 212 3.38 18.68 18.02
CA LYS A 212 4.61 19.48 18.19
C LYS A 212 5.82 18.60 17.85
N GLY A 213 6.91 19.23 17.43
CA GLY A 213 8.16 18.53 17.11
C GLY A 213 7.97 17.52 15.97
N TYR A 214 8.60 16.35 16.12
CA TYR A 214 8.55 15.27 15.13
C TYR A 214 7.13 14.74 14.85
N ARG A 215 6.17 14.90 15.78
CA ARG A 215 4.80 14.36 15.62
C ARG A 215 4.08 14.96 14.42
N ILE A 216 4.29 16.26 14.13
CA ILE A 216 3.71 16.92 12.94
C ILE A 216 4.24 16.26 11.66
N PHE A 217 5.55 16.00 11.64
CA PHE A 217 6.25 15.41 10.51
C PHE A 217 5.85 13.94 10.29
N THR A 218 5.65 13.18 11.36
CA THR A 218 5.15 11.80 11.27
C THR A 218 3.71 11.76 10.76
N LEU A 219 2.84 12.65 11.26
CA LEU A 219 1.45 12.79 10.83
C LEU A 219 1.34 13.24 9.36
N THR A 220 2.17 14.20 8.94
CA THR A 220 2.26 14.66 7.54
C THR A 220 2.79 13.55 6.63
N GLY A 221 3.82 12.82 7.08
CA GLY A 221 4.37 11.68 6.35
C GLY A 221 3.34 10.57 6.17
N ALA A 222 2.58 10.25 7.22
CA ALA A 222 1.49 9.26 7.16
C ALA A 222 0.39 9.70 6.19
N PHE A 223 0.03 10.99 6.17
CA PHE A 223 -0.91 11.53 5.20
C PHE A 223 -0.41 11.37 3.76
N ILE A 224 0.82 11.80 3.46
CA ILE A 224 1.44 11.65 2.13
C ILE A 224 1.47 10.17 1.71
N MET A 225 1.88 9.29 2.61
CA MET A 225 1.90 7.85 2.37
C MET A 225 0.52 7.29 2.02
N SER A 226 -0.51 7.71 2.76
CA SER A 226 -1.88 7.26 2.53
C SER A 226 -2.42 7.71 1.16
N VAL A 227 -2.01 8.89 0.67
CA VAL A 227 -2.36 9.37 -0.68
C VAL A 227 -1.70 8.50 -1.75
N PHE A 228 -0.43 8.14 -1.58
CA PHE A 228 0.24 7.22 -2.50
C PHE A 228 -0.43 5.84 -2.53
N LEU A 229 -0.77 5.29 -1.36
CA LEU A 229 -1.47 4.01 -1.25
C LEU A 229 -2.85 4.06 -1.90
N PHE A 230 -3.61 5.14 -1.69
CA PHE A 230 -4.93 5.32 -2.30
C PHE A 230 -4.89 5.27 -3.84
N LEU A 231 -3.84 5.81 -4.46
CA LEU A 231 -3.65 5.79 -5.91
C LEU A 231 -3.06 4.49 -6.44
N LEU A 232 -2.21 3.82 -5.64
CA LEU A 232 -1.49 2.62 -6.05
C LEU A 232 -2.32 1.35 -5.89
N VAL A 233 -3.01 1.20 -4.76
CA VAL A 233 -3.74 -0.03 -4.40
C VAL A 233 -4.76 -0.45 -5.46
N PRO A 234 -5.60 0.44 -6.03
CA PRO A 234 -6.54 0.05 -7.07
C PRO A 234 -5.88 -0.53 -8.33
N LYS A 235 -4.67 -0.06 -8.67
CA LYS A 235 -3.92 -0.55 -9.83
C LYS A 235 -3.33 -1.93 -9.61
N LEU A 236 -3.00 -2.27 -8.36
CA LEU A 236 -2.41 -3.55 -7.99
C LEU A 236 -3.47 -4.61 -7.64
N PHE A 237 -4.75 -4.24 -7.62
CA PHE A 237 -5.82 -5.11 -7.11
C PHE A 237 -5.99 -6.38 -7.95
N GLY A 238 -6.01 -6.24 -9.29
CA GLY A 238 -6.09 -7.39 -10.21
C GLY A 238 -4.85 -8.29 -10.12
N ASP A 239 -3.65 -7.72 -10.18
CA ASP A 239 -2.39 -8.46 -10.11
C ASP A 239 -2.25 -9.24 -8.79
N ALA A 240 -2.59 -8.60 -7.66
CA ALA A 240 -2.54 -9.24 -6.35
C ALA A 240 -3.58 -10.37 -6.25
N ALA A 241 -4.78 -10.16 -6.78
CA ALA A 241 -5.83 -11.18 -6.80
C ALA A 241 -5.41 -12.41 -7.62
N TYR A 242 -4.92 -12.20 -8.85
CA TYR A 242 -4.41 -13.28 -9.69
C TYR A 242 -3.25 -14.03 -9.03
N TYR A 243 -2.26 -13.31 -8.50
CA TYR A 243 -1.11 -13.91 -7.84
C TYR A 243 -1.52 -14.80 -6.66
N VAL A 244 -2.46 -14.32 -5.84
CA VAL A 244 -2.97 -15.08 -4.68
C VAL A 244 -3.75 -16.30 -5.13
N LEU A 245 -4.66 -16.16 -6.11
CA LEU A 245 -5.40 -17.30 -6.67
C LEU A 245 -4.47 -18.35 -7.23
N ASN A 246 -3.59 -17.97 -8.15
CA ASN A 246 -2.68 -18.90 -8.80
C ASN A 246 -1.80 -19.62 -7.78
N ARG A 247 -1.24 -18.92 -6.80
CA ARG A 247 -0.36 -19.53 -5.79
C ARG A 247 -1.11 -20.47 -4.83
N THR A 248 -2.30 -20.08 -4.39
CA THR A 248 -3.08 -20.87 -3.41
C THR A 248 -3.73 -22.08 -4.05
N ILE A 249 -4.29 -21.92 -5.25
CA ILE A 249 -4.88 -23.00 -6.04
C ILE A 249 -3.81 -24.02 -6.43
N ASN A 250 -2.63 -23.58 -6.88
CA ASN A 250 -1.54 -24.51 -7.21
C ASN A 250 -1.06 -25.33 -6.00
N TYR A 251 -1.22 -24.79 -4.79
CA TYR A 251 -0.86 -25.45 -3.55
C TYR A 251 -1.94 -26.43 -3.06
N GLU A 252 -3.21 -26.06 -3.15
CA GLU A 252 -4.32 -26.79 -2.53
C GLU A 252 -5.06 -27.72 -3.51
N TRP A 253 -5.19 -27.33 -4.78
CA TRP A 253 -5.99 -28.05 -5.77
C TRP A 253 -5.16 -29.11 -6.49
N ARG A 254 -5.85 -30.08 -7.10
CA ARG A 254 -5.22 -31.26 -7.71
C ARG A 254 -4.79 -30.97 -9.14
N ASP A 255 -3.77 -31.71 -9.59
CA ASP A 255 -3.30 -31.71 -10.99
C ASP A 255 -4.16 -32.58 -11.92
N GLU A 256 -5.04 -33.43 -11.37
CA GLU A 256 -5.87 -34.34 -12.15
C GLU A 256 -7.30 -34.43 -11.58
N ALA A 257 -8.28 -34.52 -12.48
CA ALA A 257 -9.65 -34.92 -12.19
C ALA A 257 -9.88 -36.37 -12.63
N LYS A 258 -10.74 -37.10 -11.90
CA LYS A 258 -11.09 -38.49 -12.22
C LYS A 258 -12.59 -38.58 -12.44
N CYS A 259 -12.98 -38.99 -13.64
CA CYS A 259 -14.36 -39.29 -14.01
C CYS A 259 -14.46 -40.80 -14.25
N GLY A 260 -14.77 -41.56 -13.21
CA GLY A 260 -14.71 -43.02 -13.27
C GLY A 260 -13.29 -43.52 -13.54
N GLU A 261 -13.09 -44.22 -14.66
CA GLU A 261 -11.75 -44.67 -15.10
C GLU A 261 -10.99 -43.59 -15.90
N LEU A 262 -11.67 -42.56 -16.39
CA LEU A 262 -11.08 -41.49 -17.20
C LEU A 262 -10.35 -40.46 -16.32
N LYS A 263 -9.08 -40.20 -16.64
CA LYS A 263 -8.26 -39.17 -16.00
C LYS A 263 -8.12 -37.96 -16.90
N VAL A 264 -8.56 -36.80 -16.43
CA VAL A 264 -8.35 -35.51 -17.10
C VAL A 264 -7.18 -34.82 -16.43
N LYS A 265 -6.15 -34.50 -17.22
CA LYS A 265 -4.96 -33.80 -16.76
C LYS A 265 -4.47 -32.85 -17.84
N ASN A 266 -4.40 -31.57 -17.51
CA ASN A 266 -3.75 -30.56 -18.33
C ASN A 266 -2.71 -29.80 -17.49
N LYS A 267 -1.63 -29.36 -18.12
CA LYS A 267 -0.47 -28.74 -17.44
C LYS A 267 -0.83 -27.39 -16.80
N ASN A 268 -1.80 -26.69 -17.38
CA ASN A 268 -2.19 -25.33 -17.01
C ASN A 268 -3.53 -25.30 -16.24
N GLU A 269 -4.01 -26.46 -15.78
CA GLU A 269 -5.30 -26.58 -15.11
C GLU A 269 -5.14 -27.21 -13.73
N LYS A 270 -5.99 -26.76 -12.81
CA LYS A 270 -6.09 -27.29 -11.45
C LYS A 270 -7.54 -27.62 -11.16
N TYR A 271 -7.77 -28.74 -10.50
CA TYR A 271 -9.10 -29.32 -10.31
C TYR A 271 -9.46 -29.37 -8.83
N PHE A 272 -10.63 -28.85 -8.50
CA PHE A 272 -11.24 -28.94 -7.19
C PHE A 272 -12.41 -29.93 -7.20
N GLY A 273 -12.42 -30.86 -6.25
CA GLY A 273 -13.34 -32.00 -6.20
C GLY A 273 -12.61 -33.34 -6.07
N PHE A 274 -13.24 -34.34 -5.47
CA PHE A 274 -12.68 -35.69 -5.36
C PHE A 274 -13.73 -36.75 -5.61
N ASN A 275 -13.59 -37.45 -6.75
CA ASN A 275 -14.53 -38.48 -7.18
C ASN A 275 -15.98 -37.98 -7.25
N THR A 276 -16.13 -36.70 -7.55
CA THR A 276 -17.42 -36.00 -7.64
C THR A 276 -17.90 -36.01 -9.09
N ASP A 277 -19.21 -35.92 -9.27
CA ASP A 277 -19.80 -35.80 -10.61
C ASP A 277 -19.57 -34.41 -11.23
N LYS A 278 -19.05 -33.48 -10.44
CA LYS A 278 -18.74 -32.11 -10.85
C LYS A 278 -17.40 -31.67 -10.25
N TYR A 279 -16.59 -31.03 -11.07
CA TYR A 279 -15.30 -30.44 -10.72
C TYR A 279 -15.31 -28.95 -11.07
N THR A 280 -14.77 -28.12 -10.19
CA THR A 280 -14.43 -26.73 -10.52
C THR A 280 -13.00 -26.71 -11.03
N VAL A 281 -12.76 -26.13 -12.20
CA VAL A 281 -11.44 -26.09 -12.83
C VAL A 281 -10.96 -24.66 -12.89
N PHE A 282 -9.76 -24.44 -12.38
CA PHE A 282 -9.01 -23.19 -12.57
C PHE A 282 -8.03 -23.42 -13.71
N TYR A 283 -8.02 -22.51 -14.68
CA TYR A 283 -6.99 -22.48 -15.70
C TYR A 283 -6.16 -21.20 -15.57
N SER A 284 -4.86 -21.35 -15.65
CA SER A 284 -3.92 -20.25 -15.78
C SER A 284 -3.33 -20.28 -17.19
N ASP A 285 -3.12 -19.12 -17.80
CA ASP A 285 -2.33 -19.01 -19.03
C ASP A 285 -2.90 -19.80 -20.23
N LYS A 286 -4.23 -19.75 -20.42
CA LYS A 286 -4.90 -20.24 -21.63
C LYS A 286 -5.19 -19.04 -22.52
N ASN A 287 -4.33 -18.81 -23.53
CA ASN A 287 -4.35 -17.61 -24.39
C ASN A 287 -4.16 -16.29 -23.59
N ASP A 288 -3.16 -16.24 -22.71
CA ASP A 288 -2.88 -15.10 -21.81
C ASP A 288 -4.04 -14.74 -20.86
N LYS A 289 -5.00 -15.65 -20.68
CA LYS A 289 -6.13 -15.49 -19.78
C LYS A 289 -6.12 -16.54 -18.69
N TRP A 290 -6.70 -16.17 -17.55
CA TRP A 290 -7.00 -17.07 -16.45
C TRP A 290 -8.50 -17.03 -16.17
N GLY A 291 -9.01 -18.06 -15.53
CA GLY A 291 -10.42 -18.10 -15.15
C GLY A 291 -10.84 -19.45 -14.59
N PHE A 292 -12.16 -19.63 -14.54
CA PHE A 292 -12.77 -20.87 -14.07
C PHE A 292 -13.76 -21.40 -15.09
N TYR A 293 -13.92 -22.72 -15.10
CA TYR A 293 -15.03 -23.41 -15.74
C TYR A 293 -15.39 -24.65 -14.95
N GLU A 294 -16.53 -25.24 -15.27
CA GLU A 294 -16.99 -26.46 -14.63
C GLU A 294 -16.80 -27.66 -15.54
N LEU A 295 -16.38 -28.76 -14.95
CA LEU A 295 -16.26 -30.05 -15.61
C LEU A 295 -17.24 -31.02 -14.95
N THR A 296 -18.26 -31.43 -15.70
CA THR A 296 -19.27 -32.39 -15.24
C THR A 296 -18.95 -33.77 -15.80
N CYS A 297 -18.80 -34.75 -14.92
CA CYS A 297 -18.57 -36.14 -15.27
C CYS A 297 -19.90 -36.81 -15.63
N GLN A 298 -19.95 -37.41 -16.81
CA GLN A 298 -21.07 -38.22 -17.28
C GLN A 298 -20.63 -39.68 -17.30
N LYS A 299 -20.97 -40.41 -16.23
CA LYS A 299 -20.68 -41.84 -16.10
C LYS A 299 -21.63 -42.66 -16.98
N GLY A 300 -21.11 -43.26 -18.03
CA GLY A 300 -21.89 -44.09 -18.95
C GLY A 300 -22.10 -45.50 -18.40
N SER A 301 -23.23 -46.14 -18.72
CA SER A 301 -23.60 -47.47 -18.22
C SER A 301 -22.71 -48.64 -18.70
N ASN A 302 -21.59 -48.39 -19.39
CA ASN A 302 -20.67 -49.38 -19.98
C ASN A 302 -19.20 -48.87 -20.08
N ARG A 303 -18.68 -48.16 -19.06
CA ARG A 303 -17.34 -47.51 -19.08
C ARG A 303 -17.11 -46.48 -20.20
N ASN A 304 -18.18 -46.03 -20.86
CA ASN A 304 -18.15 -44.86 -21.73
C ASN A 304 -18.24 -43.59 -20.88
N ASP A 305 -17.26 -43.37 -20.02
CA ASP A 305 -17.15 -42.17 -19.21
C ASP A 305 -16.79 -41.00 -20.11
N SER A 306 -17.56 -39.92 -20.02
CA SER A 306 -17.31 -38.67 -20.75
C SER A 306 -17.41 -37.48 -19.81
N TYR A 307 -16.92 -36.32 -20.26
CA TYR A 307 -17.04 -35.10 -19.48
C TYR A 307 -17.59 -33.98 -20.36
N ALA A 308 -18.44 -33.16 -19.76
CA ALA A 308 -18.92 -31.91 -20.34
C ALA A 308 -18.18 -30.74 -19.69
N VAL A 309 -17.87 -29.72 -20.49
CA VAL A 309 -17.24 -28.48 -20.03
C VAL A 309 -18.27 -27.36 -20.14
N GLU A 310 -18.56 -26.71 -19.03
CA GLU A 310 -19.44 -25.54 -18.98
C GLU A 310 -18.61 -24.31 -18.61
N TYR A 311 -18.49 -23.38 -19.55
CA TYR A 311 -17.76 -22.13 -19.32
C TYR A 311 -18.61 -21.19 -18.47
N LEU A 312 -18.03 -20.69 -17.38
CA LEU A 312 -18.68 -19.71 -16.55
C LEU A 312 -18.74 -18.35 -17.28
N PRO A 313 -19.88 -17.65 -17.23
CA PRO A 313 -20.06 -16.42 -18.00
C PRO A 313 -19.07 -15.31 -17.60
N GLU A 314 -18.29 -14.82 -18.57
CA GLU A 314 -17.29 -13.75 -18.37
C GLU A 314 -17.88 -12.39 -17.94
N TYR A 315 -19.21 -12.20 -18.01
CA TYR A 315 -19.86 -10.96 -17.57
C TYR A 315 -19.92 -10.80 -16.04
N ASN A 316 -19.74 -11.88 -15.28
CA ASN A 316 -19.74 -11.85 -13.81
C ASN A 316 -18.39 -11.43 -13.20
N ILE A 317 -17.33 -11.36 -14.00
CA ILE A 317 -15.99 -10.99 -13.53
C ILE A 317 -15.90 -9.45 -13.50
N PRO A 318 -15.60 -8.84 -12.34
CA PRO A 318 -15.41 -7.39 -12.25
C PRO A 318 -14.32 -6.90 -13.20
N ALA A 319 -14.51 -5.75 -13.84
CA ALA A 319 -13.55 -5.24 -14.84
C ALA A 319 -12.14 -4.98 -14.28
N TRP A 320 -12.00 -4.76 -12.96
CA TRP A 320 -10.71 -4.61 -12.29
C TRP A 320 -9.98 -5.95 -12.06
N LEU A 321 -10.67 -7.07 -12.25
CA LEU A 321 -10.17 -8.43 -12.10
C LEU A 321 -9.91 -9.11 -13.48
N LYS A 322 -10.39 -8.51 -14.57
CA LYS A 322 -10.13 -8.96 -15.95
C LYS A 322 -8.74 -8.55 -16.42
#